data_AF-A0ABD0NRF8-F1
#
_entry.id   AF-A0ABD0NRF8-F1
#
_cell.length_a   1.000
_cell.length_b   1.000
_cell.length_c   1.000
_cell.angle_alpha   90.00
_cell.angle_beta   90.00
_cell.angle_gamma   90.00
#
_symmetry.space_group_name_H-M   'P 1'
#
loop_
_entity.id
_entity.type
_entity.pdbx_description
1 polymer ?
#
loop_
_entity_poly.entity_id
_entity_poly.type
_entity_poly.pdbx_seq_one_letter_code
_entity_poly.pdbx_strand_id
1 'polypeptide(L)' 'VSKVFLGAHALLANGYVMSRVGTSQIALVAKAYNVPVLVCCETYKFCERVQTDSF' A
#
# COMPACT_ATOMS: atom_id res chain seq x y z
N VAL A 1 -15.33 7.23 8.84
CA VAL A 1 -14.57 6.94 7.61
C VAL A 1 -15.07 5.61 7.05
N SER A 2 -15.50 5.55 5.79
CA SER A 2 -16.08 4.32 5.21
C SER A 2 -15.14 3.58 4.24
N LYS A 3 -14.13 4.28 3.70
CA LYS A 3 -13.11 3.75 2.77
C LYS A 3 -11.83 4.56 2.93
N VAL A 4 -10.68 3.94 2.70
CA VAL A 4 -9.37 4.60 2.70
C VAL A 4 -8.74 4.45 1.32
N PHE A 5 -8.31 5.56 0.72
CA PHE A 5 -7.59 5.57 -0.55
C PHE A 5 -6.13 5.92 -0.31
N LEU A 6 -5.22 5.17 -0.92
CA LEU A 6 -3.77 5.36 -0.80
C LEU A 6 -3.15 5.46 -2.19
N GLY A 7 -2.26 6.43 -2.38
CA GLY A 7 -1.41 6.49 -3.57
C GLY A 7 -0.17 5.62 -3.38
N ALA A 8 0.20 4.86 -4.40
CA ALA A 8 1.45 4.10 -4.42
C ALA A 8 2.57 4.85 -5.16
N HIS A 9 3.78 4.73 -4.65
CA HIS A 9 5.00 5.12 -5.37
C HIS A 9 5.46 3.97 -6.28
N ALA A 10 5.41 2.74 -5.79
CA ALA A 10 5.67 1.53 -6.56
C ALA A 10 4.83 0.36 -6.04
N LEU A 11 4.51 -0.58 -6.93
CA LEU A 11 3.85 -1.83 -6.59
C LEU A 11 4.81 -2.98 -6.88
N LEU A 12 5.18 -3.72 -5.83
CA LEU A 12 6.17 -4.79 -5.89
C LEU A 12 5.55 -6.08 -6.43
N ALA A 13 6.38 -6.98 -6.97
CA ALA A 13 5.91 -8.22 -7.61
C ALA A 13 5.16 -9.16 -6.65
N ASN A 14 5.41 -9.06 -5.35
CA ASN A 14 4.69 -9.79 -4.30
C ASN A 14 3.36 -9.12 -3.89
N GLY A 15 2.94 -8.05 -4.58
CA GLY A 15 1.74 -7.27 -4.27
C GLY A 15 1.92 -6.26 -3.14
N TYR A 16 3.14 -6.05 -2.65
CA TYR A 16 3.40 -5.05 -1.61
C TYR A 16 3.38 -3.65 -2.20
N VAL A 17 2.88 -2.71 -1.40
CA VAL A 17 2.69 -1.33 -1.81
C VAL A 17 3.77 -0.47 -1.18
N MET A 18 4.68 0.03 -2.01
CA MET A 18 5.68 0.99 -1.57
C MET A 18 5.10 2.40 -1.70
N SER A 19 5.06 3.14 -0.60
CA SER A 19 4.58 4.52 -0.54
C SER A 19 5.28 5.25 0.62
N ARG A 20 4.70 6.33 1.14
CA ARG A 20 5.27 7.09 2.27
C ARG A 20 5.23 6.27 3.55
N VAL A 21 6.11 6.60 4.50
CA VAL A 21 6.38 5.85 5.74
C VAL A 21 5.13 5.49 6.59
N GLY A 22 4.08 6.31 6.56
CA GLY A 22 2.84 6.07 7.33
C GLY A 22 1.80 5.16 6.65
N THR A 23 2.02 4.75 5.39
CA THR A 23 1.02 4.03 4.59
C THR A 23 0.64 2.69 5.22
N SER A 24 1.64 1.93 5.69
CA SER A 24 1.44 0.65 6.38
C SER A 24 0.70 0.82 7.71
N GLN A 25 1.02 1.87 8.47
CA GLN A 25 0.36 2.19 9.74
C GLN A 25 -1.12 2.50 9.53
N ILE A 26 -1.45 3.36 8.56
CA ILE A 26 -2.84 3.71 8.23
C ILE A 26 -3.59 2.47 7.74
N ALA A 27 -2.98 1.65 6.87
CA ALA A 27 -3.60 0.43 6.36
C ALA A 27 -3.89 -0.58 7.48
N LEU A 28 -2.97 -0.73 8.44
CA LEU A 28 -3.15 -1.60 9.61
C LEU A 28 -4.30 -1.14 10.50
N VAL A 29 -4.35 0.16 10.81
CA VAL A 29 -5.42 0.75 11.62
C VAL A 29 -6.77 0.63 10.90
N ALA A 30 -6.82 0.95 9.60
CA ALA A 30 -8.04 0.81 8.79
C ALA A 30 -8.56 -0.62 8.81
N LYS A 31 -7.66 -1.61 8.67
CA LYS A 31 -8.01 -3.04 8.79
C LYS A 31 -8.58 -3.38 10.16
N ALA A 32 -8.00 -2.86 11.26
CA ALA A 32 -8.51 -3.08 12.62
C ALA A 32 -9.93 -2.55 12.82
N TYR A 33 -10.30 -1.48 12.11
CA TYR A 33 -11.66 -0.93 12.11
C TYR A 33 -12.56 -1.48 10.98
N ASN A 34 -12.15 -2.55 10.29
CA ASN A 34 -12.87 -3.15 9.16
C ASN A 34 -13.18 -2.16 8.01
N VAL A 35 -12.33 -1.14 7.83
CA VAL A 35 -12.44 -0.19 6.74
C VAL A 35 -11.58 -0.66 5.56
N PRO A 36 -12.16 -0.84 4.35
CA PRO A 36 -11.41 -1.29 3.19
C PRO A 36 -10.41 -0.24 2.72
N VAL A 37 -9.22 -0.72 2.35
CA VAL A 37 -8.12 0.08 1.82
C VAL A 37 -8.00 -0.17 0.32
N LEU A 38 -8.05 0.90 -0.47
CA LEU A 38 -7.96 0.91 -1.92
C LEU A 38 -6.68 1.63 -2.32
N VAL A 39 -5.85 0.98 -3.13
CA VAL A 39 -4.56 1.53 -3.56
C VAL A 39 -4.65 1.93 -5.02
N CYS A 40 -4.33 3.20 -5.31
CA CYS A 40 -4.30 3.75 -6.66
C CYS A 40 -2.84 3.82 -7.12
N CYS A 41 -2.53 3.08 -8.18
CA CYS A 41 -1.20 2.99 -8.77
C CYS A 41 -1.30 2.89 -10.29
N GLU A 42 -0.50 3.66 -11.01
CA GLU A 42 -0.31 3.53 -12.45
C GLU A 42 0.55 2.29 -12.77
N THR A 43 0.30 1.66 -13.91
CA THR A 43 0.94 0.39 -14.30
C THR A 43 2.45 0.49 -14.53
N TYR A 44 2.96 1.66 -14.93
CA TYR A 44 4.40 1.88 -15.13
C TYR A 44 5.19 1.89 -13.81
N LYS A 45 4.52 2.01 -12.66
CA LYS A 45 5.12 1.97 -11.32
C LYS A 45 5.24 0.54 -10.78
N PHE A 46 4.88 -0.47 -11.56
CA PHE A 46 5.06 -1.86 -11.18
C PHE A 46 6.55 -2.21 -11.23
N CYS A 47 7.00 -2.98 -10.23
CA CYS A 47 8.39 -3.33 -10.07
C CYS A 47 8.53 -4.83 -9.86
N GLU A 48 9.45 -5.47 -10.59
CA GLU A 48 9.77 -6.89 -10.42
C GLU A 48 10.49 -7.19 -9.09
N ARG A 49 11.00 -6.15 -8.43
CA ARG A 49 11.61 -6.27 -7.10
C ARG A 49 10.60 -6.83 -6.11
N VAL A 50 11.08 -7.71 -5.25
CA VAL A 50 10.39 -8.21 -4.08
C VAL A 50 11.12 -7.69 -2.85
N GLN A 51 10.36 -7.14 -1.91
CA GLN A 51 10.87 -6.67 -0.62
C GLN A 51 9.82 -7.02 0.44
N THR A 52 10.27 -7.57 1.57
CA THR A 52 9.42 -8.10 2.64
C THR A 52 9.29 -7.17 3.83
N ASP A 53 10.32 -6.36 4.06
CA ASP A 53 10.49 -5.48 5.20
C ASP A 53 10.93 -4.09 4.75
N SER A 54 10.73 -3.08 5.58
CA SER A 54 11.05 -1.68 5.24
C SER A 54 12.38 -1.21 5.85
N PHE A 55 13.28 -2.15 6.15
CA PHE A 55 14.65 -1.85 6.57
C PHE A 55 15.51 -1.32 5.40
#